data_AF-A0AAW0ADL1-F1
#
_entry.id   AF-A0AAW0ADL1-F1
#
_cell.length_a   1.000
_cell.length_b   1.000
_cell.length_c   1.000
_cell.angle_alpha   90.00
_cell.angle_beta   90.00
_cell.angle_gamma   90.00
#
_symmetry.space_group_name_H-M   'P 1'
#
loop_
_entity.id
_entity.type
_entity.pdbx_description
1 polymer ?
#
loop_
_entity_poly.entity_id
_entity_poly.type
_entity_poly.pdbx_seq_one_letter_code
_entity_poly.pdbx_strand_id
1 'polypeptide(L)' 'ARLRSLVRCQLPSGRVVDLAVVQNMKPNKWRPKTSWDGCVVFEEEVDLTFLLMDFVIRGALLAHAVDGDMFLR' A
#
# COMPACT_ATOMS: atom_id res chain seq x y z
N ALA A 1 0.35 4.04 -0.23
CA ALA A 1 1.20 2.91 0.17
C ALA A 1 0.34 1.86 0.85
N ARG A 2 0.63 0.57 0.66
CA ARG A 2 -0.03 -0.55 1.35
C ARG A 2 0.76 -0.95 2.57
N LEU A 3 0.09 -1.10 3.72
CA LEU A 3 0.69 -1.66 4.91
C LEU A 3 0.94 -3.16 4.70
N ARG A 4 2.18 -3.61 4.89
CA ARG A 4 2.60 -5.01 4.79
C ARG A 4 2.79 -5.64 6.16
N SER A 5 3.38 -4.91 7.11
CA SER A 5 3.59 -5.39 8.48
C SER A 5 3.65 -4.23 9.47
N LEU A 6 3.34 -4.53 10.74
CA LEU A 6 3.56 -3.66 11.88
C LEU A 6 4.48 -4.39 12.84
N VAL A 7 5.61 -3.75 13.15
CA VAL A 7 6.65 -4.37 13.97
C VAL A 7 6.99 -3.42 15.12
N ARG A 8 6.95 -3.95 16.33
CA ARG A 8 7.45 -3.26 17.52
C ARG A 8 8.92 -3.61 17.71
N CYS A 9 9.78 -2.61 17.82
CA CYS A 9 11.20 -2.83 18.06
C CYS A 9 11.76 -1.92 19.16
N GLN A 10 12.83 -2.38 19.80
CA GLN A 10 13.60 -1.60 20.77
C GLN A 10 14.86 -1.08 20.08
N LEU A 11 15.04 0.23 20.08
CA LEU A 11 16.22 0.89 19.54
C LEU A 11 17.42 0.72 20.49
N PRO A 12 18.67 0.88 20.02
CA PRO A 12 19.85 0.84 20.88
C PRO A 12 19.81 1.86 22.04
N SER A 13 19.04 2.94 21.90
CA SER A 13 18.79 3.92 22.96
C SER A 13 17.88 3.42 24.10
N GLY A 14 17.34 2.20 23.99
CA GLY A 14 16.34 1.65 24.89
C GLY A 14 14.90 2.07 24.57
N ARG A 15 14.70 3.01 23.63
CA ARG A 15 13.36 3.47 23.21
C ARG A 15 12.64 2.38 22.44
N VAL A 16 11.38 2.13 22.79
CA VAL A 16 10.48 1.25 22.02
C VAL A 16 9.74 2.07 20.98
N VAL A 17 9.71 1.60 19.75
CA VAL A 17 8.98 2.24 18.63
C VAL A 17 8.19 1.23 17.84
N ASP A 18 7.08 1.68 17.25
CA ASP A 18 6.30 0.91 16.29
C ASP A 18 6.64 1.37 14.86
N LEU A 19 7.05 0.42 14.03
CA LEU A 19 7.40 0.62 12.62
C LEU A 19 6.34 -0.03 11.72
N ALA A 20 5.84 0.73 10.76
CA ALA A 20 5.13 0.20 9.62
C ALA A 20 6.11 -0.16 8.50
N VAL A 21 6.02 -1.40 8.03
CA VAL A 21 6.60 -1.80 6.74
C VAL A 21 5.52 -1.57 5.71
N VAL A 22 5.76 -0.65 4.79
CA VAL A 22 4.82 -0.30 3.73
C VAL A 22 5.45 -0.56 2.37
N GLN A 23 4.60 -0.85 1.40
CA GLN A 23 4.99 -0.86 0.00
C GLN A 23 4.38 0.37 -0.67
N ASN A 24 5.24 1.16 -1.32
CA ASN A 24 4.81 2.37 -1.99
C ASN A 24 4.01 2.03 -3.24
N MET A 25 3.30 3.05 -3.73
CA MET A 25 2.41 2.93 -4.87
C MET A 25 2.64 4.12 -5.77
N LYS A 26 2.64 3.89 -7.08
CA LYS A 26 2.73 4.94 -8.09
C LYS A 26 1.55 4.88 -9.04
N PRO A 27 1.08 6.03 -9.57
CA PRO A 27 0.02 6.04 -10.56
C PRO A 27 0.40 5.21 -11.79
N ASN A 28 -0.51 4.36 -12.22
CA ASN A 28 -0.39 3.56 -13.42
C ASN A 28 -1.35 4.10 -14.49
N LYS A 29 -0.91 4.07 -15.76
CA LYS A 29 -1.72 4.45 -16.92
C LYS A 29 -2.61 3.32 -17.44
N TRP A 30 -2.35 2.07 -17.05
CA TRP A 30 -3.20 0.93 -17.35
C TRP A 30 -4.60 1.13 -16.75
N ARG A 31 -5.64 0.78 -17.51
CA ARG A 31 -7.05 0.95 -17.12
C ARG A 31 -7.77 -0.39 -17.21
N PRO A 32 -8.26 -0.96 -16.09
CA PRO A 32 -9.09 -2.15 -16.15
C PRO A 32 -10.45 -1.82 -16.77
N LYS A 33 -11.08 -2.83 -17.37
CA LYS A 33 -12.48 -2.75 -17.84
C LYS A 33 -13.45 -2.37 -16.71
N THR A 34 -13.09 -2.67 -15.46
CA THR A 34 -13.85 -2.37 -14.25
C THR A 34 -13.49 -1.02 -13.61
N SER A 35 -12.77 -0.13 -14.31
CA SER A 35 -12.44 1.19 -13.76
C SER A 35 -13.70 2.04 -13.61
N TRP A 36 -13.83 2.68 -12.45
CA TRP A 36 -14.92 3.61 -12.16
C TRP A 36 -14.53 4.99 -12.65
N ASP A 37 -15.51 5.79 -13.05
CA ASP A 37 -15.23 7.16 -13.51
C ASP A 37 -14.54 7.96 -12.39
N GLY A 38 -13.50 8.72 -12.75
CA GLY A 38 -12.67 9.46 -11.82
C GLY A 38 -11.69 8.62 -10.97
N CYS A 39 -11.63 7.29 -11.11
CA CYS A 39 -10.63 6.49 -10.38
C CYS A 39 -9.24 6.50 -11.02
N VAL A 40 -8.22 6.48 -10.17
CA VAL A 40 -6.82 6.35 -10.57
C VAL A 40 -6.34 4.95 -10.20
N VAL A 41 -5.71 4.27 -11.16
CA VAL A 41 -5.08 2.97 -10.91
C VAL A 41 -3.67 3.20 -10.38
N PHE A 42 -3.30 2.44 -9.36
CA PHE A 42 -1.96 2.46 -8.80
C PHE A 42 -1.34 1.08 -8.95
N GLU A 43 -0.04 1.05 -9.18
CA GLU A 43 0.77 -0.16 -9.08
C GLU A 43 1.64 -0.10 -7.81
N GLU A 44 1.83 -1.24 -7.17
CA GLU A 44 2.75 -1.37 -6.04
C GLU A 44 4.19 -1.37 -6.55
N GLU A 45 5.05 -0.59 -5.91
CA GLU A 45 6.48 -0.59 -6.20
C GLU A 45 7.13 -1.85 -5.64
N VAL A 46 8.27 -2.27 -6.20
CA VAL A 46 8.96 -3.49 -5.75
C VAL A 46 9.51 -3.34 -4.32
N ASP A 47 9.99 -2.14 -3.99
CA ASP A 47 10.72 -1.90 -2.75
C ASP A 47 9.80 -1.65 -1.55
N LEU A 48 10.26 -2.10 -0.39
CA LEU A 48 9.63 -1.84 0.91
C LEU A 48 10.27 -0.61 1.57
N THR A 49 9.43 0.19 2.21
CA THR A 49 9.84 1.35 3.01
C THR A 49 9.40 1.17 4.45
N PHE A 50 10.21 1.67 5.38
CA PHE A 50 9.90 1.69 6.81
C PHE A 50 9.45 3.09 7.22
N LEU A 51 8.35 3.16 7.96
CA LEU A 51 7.82 4.40 8.51
C LEU A 51 7.60 4.23 10.01
N LEU A 52 7.94 5.25 10.80
CA LEU A 52 7.47 5.30 12.19
C LEU A 52 5.97 5.56 12.18
N MET A 53 5.24 4.83 13.04
CA MET A 53 3.78 4.95 13.11
C MET A 53 3.32 6.38 13.44
N ASP A 54 4.16 7.16 14.13
CA ASP A 54 3.91 8.58 14.44
C ASP A 54 3.78 9.46 13.19
N PHE A 55 4.32 9.03 12.04
CA PHE A 55 4.26 9.77 10.78
C PHE A 55 3.20 9.27 9.80
N VAL A 56 2.36 8.29 10.20
CA VAL A 56 1.31 7.75 9.33
C VAL A 56 0.07 8.63 9.39
N ILE A 57 -0.20 9.38 8.31
CA ILE A 57 -1.44 10.16 8.15
C ILE A 57 -2.49 9.29 7.42
N ARG A 58 -3.75 9.38 7.88
CA ARG A 58 -4.92 8.51 7.58
C ARG A 58 -5.05 8.00 6.14
N GLY A 59 -5.49 6.75 6.03
CA GLY A 59 -5.49 5.93 4.82
C GLY A 59 -6.68 6.13 3.87
N ALA A 60 -6.39 5.93 2.59
CA ALA A 60 -7.39 5.65 1.56
C ALA A 60 -7.65 4.14 1.51
N LEU A 61 -8.90 3.74 1.28
CA LEU A 61 -9.25 2.37 0.96
C LEU A 61 -9.00 2.15 -0.54
N LEU A 62 -8.07 1.26 -0.89
CA LEU A 62 -7.86 0.82 -2.26
C LEU A 62 -8.55 -0.53 -2.48
N ALA A 63 -9.25 -0.67 -3.60
CA ALA A 63 -9.78 -1.94 -4.06
C ALA A 63 -8.82 -2.60 -5.04
N HIS A 64 -8.79 -3.93 -5.06
CA HIS A 64 -8.05 -4.67 -6.09
C HIS A 64 -8.69 -4.45 -7.46
N ALA A 65 -7.90 -3.98 -8.42
CA ALA A 65 -8.28 -3.96 -9.82
C ALA A 65 -7.93 -5.31 -10.45
N VAL A 66 -8.91 -5.96 -11.09
CA VAL A 66 -8.74 -7.21 -11.84
C VAL A 66 -9.28 -7.03 -13.25
N ASP A 67 -8.69 -7.72 -14.22
CA ASP A 67 -9.26 -7.75 -15.56
C ASP A 67 -10.42 -8.77 -15.60
N GLY A 68 -11.54 -8.36 -16.19
CA GLY A 68 -12.82 -9.07 -16.10
C GLY A 68 -12.87 -10.45 -16.76
N ASP A 69 -11.78 -10.93 -17.36
CA ASP A 69 -11.74 -12.19 -18.10
C ASP A 69 -11.55 -13.42 -17.18
N MET A 70 -11.37 -13.22 -15.87
CA MET A 70 -11.10 -14.30 -14.92
C MET A 70 -12.34 -14.89 -14.22
N PHE A 71 -13.55 -14.38 -14.49
CA PHE A 71 -14.82 -14.90 -13.92
C PHE A 71 -15.53 -15.94 -14.80
N LEU A 72 -14.90 -16.39 -15.89
CA LEU A 72 -15.39 -17.48 -16.75
C LEU A 72 -14.40 -18.65 -16.77
N ARG A 73 -14.05 -19.21 -15.61
CA ARG A 73 -13.51 -20.58 -15.48
C ARG A 73 -13.96 -21.22 -14.18
#